data_AF-A0A7K2QLU9-F1
#
_entry.id   AF-A0A7K2QLU9-F1
#
_cell.length_a   1.000
_cell.length_b   1.000
_cell.length_c   1.000
_cell.angle_alpha   90.00
_cell.angle_beta   90.00
_cell.angle_gamma   90.00
#
_symmetry.space_group_name_H-M   'P 1'
#
loop_
_entity.id
_entity.type
_entity.pdbx_description
1 polymer ?
#
loop_
_entity_poly.entity_id
_entity_poly.type
_entity_poly.pdbx_seq_one_letter_code
_entity_poly.pdbx_strand_id
1 'polypeptide(L)'
;MVVRVAVAGASGYAGGEVLRLLLSHPEVEIGALTGNSNAGQLLGSLQPHLVPLAGRTLAATTPEVLAGHDVVFLALPHGQSAAVAAELGEDVLVIDMGADHRLKDSADWDAFYGAPHAGTWPYGLPELPGGRAALEGSKRIAVPGCFPTAVTLALFPAYAAQLAEPE
;
A
#
# COMPACT_ATOMS: atom_id res chain seq x y z
N MET A 1 17.64 -9.26 -11.37
CA MET A 1 17.00 -10.19 -10.42
C MET A 1 15.51 -9.91 -10.49
N VAL A 2 14.66 -10.94 -10.45
CA VAL A 2 13.21 -10.75 -10.47
C VAL A 2 12.75 -10.49 -9.03
N VAL A 3 11.94 -9.45 -8.82
CA VAL A 3 11.39 -9.07 -7.52
C VAL A 3 10.07 -9.82 -7.30
N ARG A 4 9.99 -10.60 -6.22
CA ARG A 4 8.79 -11.38 -5.88
C ARG A 4 7.86 -10.55 -5.00
N VAL A 5 6.62 -10.38 -5.46
CA VAL A 5 5.64 -9.48 -4.85
C VAL A 5 4.43 -10.26 -4.33
N ALA A 6 4.06 -10.05 -3.07
CA ALA A 6 2.76 -10.48 -2.54
C ALA A 6 1.77 -9.30 -2.48
N VAL A 7 0.48 -9.60 -2.65
CA VAL A 7 -0.60 -8.62 -2.55
C VAL A 7 -1.66 -9.11 -1.56
N ALA A 8 -1.73 -8.45 -0.41
CA ALA A 8 -2.79 -8.65 0.56
C ALA A 8 -3.98 -7.73 0.24
N GLY A 9 -5.20 -8.28 0.30
CA GLY A 9 -6.40 -7.56 -0.16
C GLY A 9 -6.56 -7.58 -1.68
N ALA A 10 -6.07 -8.63 -2.34
CA ALA A 10 -6.05 -8.78 -3.81
C ALA A 10 -7.45 -8.76 -4.46
N SER A 11 -8.51 -9.09 -3.71
CA SER A 11 -9.89 -9.03 -4.20
C SER A 11 -10.50 -7.63 -4.22
N GLY A 12 -9.91 -6.65 -3.51
CA GLY A 12 -10.38 -5.27 -3.51
C GLY A 12 -9.95 -4.50 -4.76
N TYR A 13 -10.53 -3.32 -4.99
CA TYR A 13 -10.20 -2.49 -6.15
C TYR A 13 -8.73 -2.06 -6.18
N ALA A 14 -8.19 -1.61 -5.05
CA ALA A 14 -6.78 -1.24 -4.95
C ALA A 14 -5.86 -2.43 -5.23
N GLY A 15 -6.14 -3.59 -4.64
CA GLY A 15 -5.39 -4.82 -4.88
C GLY A 15 -5.45 -5.28 -6.34
N GLY A 16 -6.63 -5.24 -6.96
CA GLY A 16 -6.83 -5.55 -8.38
C GLY A 16 -6.05 -4.61 -9.31
N GLU A 17 -6.07 -3.31 -9.03
CA GLU A 17 -5.33 -2.32 -9.83
C GLU A 17 -3.81 -2.47 -9.67
N VAL A 18 -3.32 -2.76 -8.45
CA VAL A 18 -1.91 -3.14 -8.23
C VAL A 18 -1.56 -4.34 -9.09
N LEU A 19 -2.35 -5.41 -9.07
CA LEU A 19 -2.09 -6.59 -9.88
C LEU A 19 -2.11 -6.30 -11.39
N ARG A 20 -3.01 -5.43 -11.85
CA ARG A 20 -3.06 -4.98 -13.25
C ARG A 20 -1.75 -4.30 -13.67
N LEU A 21 -1.22 -3.43 -12.81
CA LEU A 21 0.05 -2.73 -13.06
C LEU A 21 1.24 -3.70 -12.99
N LEU A 22 1.30 -4.57 -11.97
CA LEU A 22 2.38 -5.54 -11.79
C LEU A 22 2.45 -6.56 -12.94
N LEU A 23 1.32 -6.95 -13.53
CA LEU A 23 1.28 -7.83 -14.71
C LEU A 23 2.03 -7.26 -15.92
N SER A 24 2.18 -5.94 -15.99
CA SER A 24 2.89 -5.25 -17.08
C SER A 24 4.33 -4.87 -16.70
N HIS A 25 4.79 -5.21 -15.50
CA HIS A 25 6.09 -4.80 -14.99
C HIS A 25 7.17 -5.85 -15.33
N PRO A 26 8.24 -5.49 -16.08
CA PRO A 26 9.17 -6.46 -16.67
C PRO A 26 10.04 -7.22 -15.64
N GLU A 27 10.18 -6.67 -14.43
CA GLU A 27 11.09 -7.19 -13.39
C GLU A 27 10.36 -7.78 -12.18
N VAL A 28 9.03 -7.96 -12.26
CA VAL A 28 8.23 -8.45 -11.14
C VAL A 28 7.66 -9.84 -11.42
N GLU A 29 7.68 -10.68 -10.39
CA GLU A 29 6.92 -11.93 -10.32
C GLU A 29 5.83 -11.80 -9.24
N ILE A 30 4.58 -12.09 -9.62
CA ILE A 30 3.44 -12.03 -8.71
C ILE A 30 3.34 -13.34 -7.92
N GLY A 31 3.74 -13.27 -6.66
CA GLY A 31 3.67 -14.31 -5.65
C GLY A 31 2.29 -14.43 -4.99
N ALA A 32 2.25 -14.49 -3.66
CA ALA A 32 1.02 -14.76 -2.91
C ALA A 32 -0.06 -13.68 -3.11
N LEU A 33 -1.31 -14.13 -3.27
CA LEU A 33 -2.49 -13.28 -3.33
C LEU A 33 -3.38 -13.64 -2.15
N THR A 34 -3.73 -12.68 -1.30
CA THR A 34 -4.50 -12.97 -0.10
C THR A 34 -5.74 -12.09 0.04
N GLY A 35 -6.74 -12.60 0.76
CA GLY A 35 -7.95 -11.87 1.11
C GLY A 35 -8.80 -12.67 2.11
N ASN A 36 -8.93 -12.18 3.35
CA ASN A 36 -9.56 -12.94 4.44
C ASN A 36 -11.01 -13.34 4.16
N SER A 37 -11.85 -12.43 3.67
CA SER A 37 -13.26 -12.71 3.36
C SER A 37 -13.46 -13.60 2.14
N ASN A 38 -12.43 -13.79 1.31
CA ASN A 38 -12.49 -14.51 0.04
C ASN A 38 -11.49 -15.67 -0.06
N ALA A 39 -10.89 -16.09 1.05
CA ALA A 39 -9.91 -17.17 1.06
C ALA A 39 -10.53 -18.46 0.47
N GLY A 40 -9.78 -19.14 -0.39
CA GLY A 40 -10.21 -20.32 -1.14
C GLY A 40 -10.93 -20.01 -2.46
N GLN A 41 -11.32 -18.77 -2.73
CA GLN A 41 -11.92 -18.38 -4.01
C GLN A 41 -10.86 -18.13 -5.08
N LEU A 42 -11.22 -18.35 -6.35
CA LEU A 42 -10.38 -17.99 -7.49
C LEU A 42 -10.41 -16.47 -7.69
N LEU A 43 -9.26 -15.86 -7.96
CA LEU A 43 -9.16 -14.44 -8.23
C LEU A 43 -10.02 -14.04 -9.44
N GLY A 44 -10.10 -14.89 -10.47
CA GLY A 44 -10.85 -14.61 -11.69
C GLY A 44 -12.34 -14.37 -11.48
N SER A 45 -12.95 -14.92 -10.42
CA SER A 45 -14.36 -14.63 -10.10
C SER A 45 -14.58 -13.25 -9.45
N LEU A 46 -13.51 -12.65 -8.92
CA LEU A 46 -13.55 -11.36 -8.21
C LEU A 46 -12.94 -10.24 -9.06
N GLN A 47 -11.93 -10.56 -9.87
CA GLN A 47 -11.21 -9.66 -10.77
C GLN A 47 -11.20 -10.23 -12.21
N PRO A 48 -12.36 -10.28 -12.90
CA PRO A 48 -12.49 -10.95 -14.20
C PRO A 48 -11.65 -10.32 -15.32
N HIS A 49 -11.20 -9.08 -15.14
CA HIS A 49 -10.32 -8.38 -16.08
C HIS A 49 -8.86 -8.85 -15.99
N LEU A 50 -8.45 -9.52 -14.89
CA LEU A 50 -7.09 -10.02 -14.68
C LEU A 50 -6.95 -11.47 -15.19
N VAL A 51 -7.25 -11.69 -16.48
CA VAL A 51 -7.25 -13.03 -17.11
C VAL A 51 -5.99 -13.86 -16.83
N PRO A 52 -4.75 -13.32 -16.89
CA PRO A 52 -3.54 -14.10 -16.60
C PRO A 52 -3.48 -14.66 -15.17
N LEU A 53 -4.21 -14.07 -14.23
CA LEU A 53 -4.26 -14.48 -12.82
C LEU A 53 -5.58 -15.17 -12.46
N ALA A 54 -6.47 -15.41 -13.41
CA ALA A 54 -7.84 -15.88 -13.13
C ALA A 54 -7.87 -17.22 -12.36
N GLY A 55 -6.91 -18.12 -12.63
CA GLY A 55 -6.78 -19.41 -11.96
C GLY A 55 -6.06 -19.38 -10.60
N ARG A 56 -5.63 -18.21 -10.12
CA ARG A 56 -4.95 -18.09 -8.82
C ARG A 56 -5.98 -18.12 -7.69
N THR A 57 -5.75 -18.93 -6.66
CA THR A 57 -6.60 -18.98 -5.47
C THR A 57 -6.12 -17.99 -4.43
N LEU A 58 -7.06 -17.26 -3.82
CA LEU A 58 -6.76 -16.37 -2.69
C LEU A 58 -6.49 -17.18 -1.42
N ALA A 59 -5.38 -16.89 -0.76
CA ALA A 59 -5.07 -17.42 0.56
C ALA A 59 -5.61 -16.50 1.68
N ALA A 60 -5.59 -16.99 2.92
CA ALA A 60 -5.77 -16.13 4.09
C ALA A 60 -4.61 -15.13 4.19
N THR A 61 -4.89 -13.92 4.65
CA THR A 61 -3.86 -12.92 4.92
C THR A 61 -3.20 -13.23 6.26
N THR A 62 -2.07 -13.92 6.23
CA THR A 62 -1.26 -14.20 7.42
C THR A 62 0.21 -13.87 7.16
N PRO A 63 1.01 -13.56 8.19
CA PRO A 63 2.44 -13.29 8.03
C PRO A 63 3.18 -14.45 7.35
N GLU A 64 2.80 -15.70 7.62
CA GLU A 64 3.46 -16.88 7.05
C GLU A 64 3.24 -16.99 5.53
N VAL A 65 2.05 -16.61 5.05
CA VAL A 65 1.74 -16.60 3.60
C VAL A 65 2.45 -15.46 2.89
N LEU A 66 2.61 -14.33 3.57
CA LEU A 66 3.27 -13.14 3.04
C LEU A 66 4.81 -13.24 3.12
N ALA A 67 5.35 -14.05 4.02
CA ALA A 67 6.77 -14.28 4.18
C ALA A 67 7.44 -14.83 2.90
N GLY A 68 8.73 -14.55 2.73
CA GLY A 68 9.52 -15.02 1.58
C GLY A 68 9.29 -14.23 0.27
N HIS A 69 8.61 -13.08 0.34
CA HIS A 69 8.49 -12.12 -0.75
C HIS A 69 9.37 -10.90 -0.48
N ASP A 70 9.92 -10.32 -1.53
CA ASP A 70 10.78 -9.13 -1.44
C ASP A 70 9.95 -7.88 -1.16
N VAL A 71 8.72 -7.86 -1.69
CA VAL A 71 7.76 -6.75 -1.56
C VAL A 71 6.39 -7.27 -1.16
N VAL A 72 5.72 -6.58 -0.25
CA VAL A 72 4.34 -6.86 0.15
C VAL A 72 3.50 -5.59 0.03
N PHE A 73 2.47 -5.64 -0.82
CA PHE A 73 1.43 -4.62 -0.84
C PHE A 73 0.31 -4.96 0.14
N LEU A 74 -0.04 -4.01 1.01
CA LEU A 74 -1.16 -4.13 1.94
C LEU A 74 -2.32 -3.26 1.45
N ALA A 75 -3.20 -3.84 0.63
CA ALA A 75 -4.45 -3.21 0.18
C ALA A 75 -5.60 -3.53 1.15
N LEU A 76 -5.40 -3.22 2.43
CA LEU A 76 -6.31 -3.58 3.51
C LEU A 76 -7.12 -2.35 3.99
N PRO A 77 -8.28 -2.55 4.62
CA PRO A 77 -8.99 -1.48 5.32
C PRO A 77 -8.11 -0.82 6.39
N HIS A 78 -8.40 0.44 6.72
CA HIS A 78 -7.71 1.16 7.78
C HIS A 78 -7.81 0.42 9.13
N GLY A 79 -6.73 0.44 9.89
CA GLY A 79 -6.56 -0.22 11.18
C GLY A 79 -6.16 -1.70 11.09
N GLN A 80 -6.01 -2.28 9.89
CA GLN A 80 -5.64 -3.69 9.72
C GLN A 80 -4.20 -3.89 9.26
N SER A 81 -3.62 -2.93 8.54
CA SER A 81 -2.27 -3.04 7.97
C SER A 81 -1.18 -2.99 9.03
N ALA A 82 -1.33 -2.22 10.11
CA ALA A 82 -0.31 -2.08 11.16
C ALA A 82 0.06 -3.43 11.80
N ALA A 83 -0.94 -4.21 12.20
CA ALA A 83 -0.72 -5.51 12.84
C ALA A 83 -0.05 -6.50 11.88
N VAL A 84 -0.45 -6.52 10.61
CA VAL A 84 0.16 -7.40 9.60
C VAL A 84 1.60 -6.97 9.30
N ALA A 85 1.85 -5.67 9.16
CA ALA A 85 3.16 -5.12 8.84
C ALA A 85 4.19 -5.36 9.95
N ALA A 86 3.77 -5.34 11.22
CA ALA A 86 4.65 -5.56 12.38
C ALA A 86 5.26 -6.97 12.40
N GLU A 87 4.60 -7.95 11.78
CA GLU A 87 5.04 -9.34 11.69
C GLU A 87 5.91 -9.61 10.44
N LEU A 88 6.09 -8.62 9.56
CA LEU A 88 6.94 -8.74 8.38
C LEU A 88 8.37 -8.27 8.68
N GLY A 89 9.35 -9.07 8.24
CA GLY A 89 10.77 -8.78 8.45
C GLY A 89 11.21 -7.40 7.94
N GLU A 90 12.28 -6.87 8.52
CA GLU A 90 12.81 -5.55 8.17
C GLU A 90 13.32 -5.48 6.72
N ASP A 91 13.80 -6.61 6.18
CA ASP A 91 14.31 -6.71 4.81
C ASP A 91 13.23 -6.65 3.72
N VAL A 92 11.97 -6.90 4.10
CA VAL A 92 10.82 -6.87 3.18
C VAL A 92 10.42 -5.42 2.94
N LEU A 93 10.24 -5.02 1.68
CA LEU A 93 9.63 -3.73 1.36
C LEU A 93 8.11 -3.83 1.54
N VAL A 94 7.58 -3.13 2.54
CA VAL A 94 6.13 -3.07 2.79
C VAL A 94 5.57 -1.77 2.22
N ILE A 95 4.57 -1.90 1.36
CA ILE A 95 3.84 -0.79 0.74
C ILE A 95 2.42 -0.83 1.27
N ASP A 96 2.14 0.02 2.25
CA ASP A 96 0.83 0.12 2.89
C ASP A 96 -0.08 1.08 2.12
N MET A 97 -1.19 0.56 1.58
CA MET A 97 -2.19 1.34 0.87
C MET A 97 -3.30 1.88 1.80
N GLY A 98 -3.30 1.41 3.05
CA GLY A 98 -4.13 1.90 4.13
C GLY A 98 -3.69 3.26 4.67
N ALA A 99 -4.30 3.67 5.77
CA ALA A 99 -4.02 4.97 6.40
C ALA A 99 -3.03 4.88 7.58
N ASP A 100 -2.76 3.67 8.06
CA ASP A 100 -2.21 3.40 9.38
C ASP A 100 -0.87 4.08 9.66
N HIS A 101 -0.07 4.29 8.61
CA HIS A 101 1.26 4.87 8.71
C HIS A 101 1.39 6.23 8.02
N ARG A 102 0.27 6.89 7.67
CA ARG A 102 0.26 8.17 6.94
C ARG A 102 0.49 9.37 7.84
N LEU A 103 -0.22 9.44 8.96
CA LEU A 103 -0.25 10.61 9.83
C LEU A 103 1.01 10.65 10.70
N LYS A 104 1.63 11.83 10.79
CA LYS A 104 2.80 12.10 11.64
C LYS A 104 2.42 12.31 13.10
N ASP A 105 1.28 12.94 13.33
CA ASP A 105 0.79 13.27 14.66
C ASP A 105 -0.15 12.19 15.17
N SER A 106 0.12 11.67 16.37
CA SER A 106 -0.74 10.72 17.05
C SER A 106 -2.09 11.31 17.47
N ALA A 107 -2.15 12.62 17.74
CA ALA A 107 -3.39 13.31 18.10
C ALA A 107 -4.35 13.41 16.91
N ASP A 108 -3.83 13.72 15.71
CA ASP A 108 -4.63 13.68 14.48
C ASP A 108 -5.15 12.25 14.23
N TRP A 109 -4.29 11.24 14.40
CA TRP A 109 -4.71 9.85 14.26
C TRP A 109 -5.83 9.47 15.21
N ASP A 110 -5.71 9.81 16.50
CA ASP A 110 -6.76 9.54 17.49
C ASP A 110 -8.07 10.24 17.14
N ALA A 111 -8.01 11.51 16.73
CA ALA A 111 -9.17 12.31 16.34
C ALA A 111 -9.95 11.72 15.14
N PHE A 112 -9.25 11.11 14.17
CA PHE A 112 -9.89 10.60 12.93
C PHE A 112 -10.16 9.09 12.93
N TYR A 113 -9.37 8.29 13.64
CA TYR A 113 -9.39 6.82 13.53
C TYR A 113 -9.66 6.08 14.85
N GLY A 114 -9.49 6.72 16.01
CA GLY A 114 -9.88 6.15 17.32
C GLY A 114 -9.17 4.84 17.68
N ALA A 115 -7.94 4.64 17.21
CA ALA A 115 -7.10 3.48 17.49
C ALA A 115 -5.69 3.93 17.92
N PRO A 116 -4.85 3.08 18.54
CA PRO A 116 -3.46 3.43 18.81
C PRO A 116 -2.72 3.79 17.52
N HIS A 117 -1.93 4.88 17.56
CA HIS A 117 -1.12 5.32 16.42
C HIS A 117 0.03 4.33 16.18
N ALA A 118 0.11 3.79 14.97
CA ALA A 118 1.12 2.77 14.59
C ALA A 118 2.49 3.37 14.22
N GLY A 119 2.64 4.69 14.34
CA GLY A 119 3.79 5.44 13.84
C GLY A 119 3.59 5.89 12.40
N THR A 120 4.69 6.32 11.76
CA THR A 120 4.63 6.95 10.44
C THR A 120 5.74 6.44 9.55
N TRP A 121 5.44 6.21 8.28
CA TRP A 121 6.41 5.80 7.27
C TRP A 121 6.63 6.90 6.23
N PRO A 122 7.71 6.83 5.44
CA PRO A 122 7.87 7.68 4.26
C PRO A 122 6.60 7.70 3.40
N TYR A 123 6.10 8.91 3.15
CA TYR A 123 4.87 9.15 2.42
C TYR A 123 5.12 8.97 0.92
N GLY A 124 4.37 8.08 0.28
CA GLY A 124 4.55 7.66 -1.11
C GLY A 124 4.10 8.69 -2.15
N LEU A 125 4.48 9.95 -2.01
CA LEU A 125 4.25 11.02 -2.99
C LEU A 125 5.59 11.61 -3.43
N PRO A 126 6.29 10.99 -4.41
CA PRO A 126 7.66 11.33 -4.76
C PRO A 126 7.88 12.78 -5.24
N GLU A 127 6.84 13.43 -5.75
CA GLU A 127 6.88 14.79 -6.29
C GLU A 127 6.97 15.87 -5.19
N LEU A 128 6.62 15.53 -3.94
CA LEU A 128 6.79 16.46 -2.82
C LEU A 128 8.28 16.73 -2.56
N PRO A 129 8.64 17.93 -2.03
CA PRO A 129 10.01 18.21 -1.66
C PRO A 129 10.55 17.19 -0.67
N GLY A 130 11.69 16.60 -0.99
CA GLY A 130 12.28 15.51 -0.20
C GLY A 130 11.54 14.18 -0.26
N GLY A 131 10.37 14.11 -0.91
CA GLY A 131 9.55 12.90 -1.02
C GLY A 131 10.30 11.76 -1.71
N ARG A 132 10.86 12.02 -2.90
CA ARG A 132 11.68 11.02 -3.62
C ARG A 132 12.87 10.52 -2.78
N ALA A 133 13.63 11.43 -2.17
CA ALA A 133 14.80 11.08 -1.36
C ALA A 133 14.44 10.26 -0.13
N ALA A 134 13.27 10.50 0.49
CA ALA A 134 12.79 9.71 1.62
C ALA A 134 12.34 8.28 1.24
N LEU A 135 12.05 8.03 -0.05
CA LEU A 135 11.64 6.72 -0.56
C LEU A 135 12.84 5.88 -1.02
N GLU A 136 13.93 6.51 -1.44
CA GLU A 136 15.15 5.83 -1.87
C GLU A 136 15.72 4.96 -0.73
N GLY A 137 15.80 3.65 -0.97
CA GLY A 137 16.31 2.68 0.00
C GLY A 137 15.34 2.34 1.16
N SER A 138 14.16 2.97 1.22
CA SER A 138 13.18 2.65 2.27
C SER A 138 12.65 1.22 2.13
N LYS A 139 12.37 0.58 3.27
CA LYS A 139 11.65 -0.69 3.36
C LYS A 139 10.19 -0.53 3.78
N ARG A 140 9.73 0.70 3.95
CA ARG A 140 8.40 1.03 4.45
C ARG A 140 7.85 2.24 3.68
N ILE A 141 6.66 2.11 3.11
CA ILE A 141 6.02 3.18 2.33
C ILE A 141 4.55 3.27 2.72
N ALA A 142 4.10 4.46 3.12
CA ALA A 142 2.69 4.76 3.30
C ALA A 142 2.15 5.43 2.02
N VAL A 143 1.35 4.71 1.23
CA VAL A 143 0.77 5.25 0.00
C VAL A 143 -0.23 6.35 0.36
N PRO A 144 -0.18 7.52 -0.30
CA PRO A 144 -1.11 8.62 -0.04
C PRO A 144 -2.58 8.25 -0.26
N GLY A 145 -3.49 9.02 0.37
CA GLY A 145 -4.90 8.97 0.00
C GLY A 145 -5.11 9.58 -1.39
N CYS A 146 -6.13 9.12 -2.13
CA CYS A 146 -6.42 9.62 -3.47
C CYS A 146 -6.76 11.12 -3.51
N PHE A 147 -7.58 11.61 -2.56
CA PHE A 147 -7.89 13.04 -2.43
C PHE A 147 -6.66 13.87 -2.02
N PRO A 148 -5.91 13.50 -0.95
CA PRO A 148 -4.64 14.16 -0.65
C PRO A 148 -3.69 14.24 -1.84
N THR A 149 -3.55 13.16 -2.63
CA THR A 149 -2.70 13.16 -3.82
C THR A 149 -3.10 14.29 -4.78
N ALA A 150 -4.38 14.36 -5.16
CA ALA A 150 -4.87 15.37 -6.10
C ALA A 150 -4.72 16.80 -5.54
N VAL A 151 -5.19 17.03 -4.30
CA VAL A 151 -5.20 18.36 -3.69
C VAL A 151 -3.78 18.85 -3.39
N THR A 152 -2.92 17.99 -2.85
CA THR A 152 -1.53 18.34 -2.55
C THR A 152 -0.76 18.67 -3.82
N LEU A 153 -0.88 17.87 -4.89
CA LEU A 153 -0.19 18.18 -6.14
C LEU A 153 -0.69 19.48 -6.79
N ALA A 154 -1.97 19.80 -6.66
CA ALA A 154 -2.54 21.03 -7.19
C ALA A 154 -2.10 22.28 -6.42
N LEU A 155 -2.07 22.21 -5.08
CA LEU A 155 -1.88 23.38 -4.22
C LEU A 155 -0.43 23.59 -3.77
N PHE A 156 0.33 22.52 -3.59
CA PHE A 156 1.67 22.58 -3.00
C PHE A 156 2.59 23.64 -3.66
N PRO A 157 2.67 23.74 -5.00
CA PRO A 157 3.53 24.74 -5.64
C PRO A 157 3.20 26.19 -5.27
N ALA A 158 1.91 26.52 -5.14
CA ALA A 158 1.47 27.87 -4.81
C ALA A 158 1.83 28.25 -3.36
N TYR A 159 1.60 27.34 -2.41
CA TYR A 159 1.99 27.55 -1.01
C TYR A 159 3.50 27.62 -0.83
N ALA A 160 4.27 26.75 -1.50
CA ALA A 160 5.73 26.77 -1.45
C ALA A 160 6.33 28.07 -2.01
N ALA A 161 5.69 28.65 -3.02
CA ALA A 161 6.07 29.94 -3.60
C ALA A 161 5.46 31.16 -2.86
N GLN A 162 4.73 30.93 -1.76
CA GLN A 162 4.05 31.97 -0.98
C GLN A 162 3.06 32.81 -1.82
N LEU A 163 2.39 32.17 -2.77
CA LEU A 163 1.36 32.80 -3.63
C LEU A 163 -0.08 32.57 -3.11
N ALA A 164 -0.23 31.77 -2.07
CA ALA A 164 -1.50 31.47 -1.40
C ALA A 164 -1.27 31.31 0.11
N GLU A 165 -2.32 31.60 0.90
CA GLU A 165 -2.33 31.48 2.35
C GLU A 165 -3.52 30.60 2.80
N PRO A 166 -3.46 29.97 3.98
CA PRO A 166 -4.65 29.44 4.62
C PRO A 166 -5.62 30.59 4.92
N GLU A 167 -6.93 30.34 4.79
CA GLU A 167 -7.96 31.30 5.23
C GLU A 167 -7.88 31.61 6.74
#